data_AF-D3PSR7-F1
#
_entry.id   AF-D3PSR7-F1
#
_cell.length_a   1.000
_cell.length_b   1.000
_cell.length_c   1.000
_cell.angle_alpha   90.00
_cell.angle_beta   90.00
_cell.angle_gamma   90.00
#
_symmetry.space_group_name_H-M   'P 1'
#
loop_
_entity.id
_entity.type
_entity.pdbx_description
1 polymer ?
#
loop_
_entity_poly.entity_id
_entity_poly.type
_entity_poly.pdbx_seq_one_letter_code
_entity_poly.pdbx_strand_id
1 'polypeptide(L)'
;MAPFRLLILLLTLLVAPAQARPPTVEVIVELDGPALPKGQAKAELMRLLKTHLGQAEGRLRIKASKGFWASQSLLVRLPASEVKRLAQVPGVRRVYPNRTVQLGQPVARALSDTVGGGSSWALAHIGAPSLWAAGMRGQGIRIGHLDTGVDAAHPDLRGKIVAFAEVSADGVARVAEPYDSSLHGTYTAGLLVGNHVGVAPEARLVSALVLPGGYGTLAQVLGGLDWVLEQNVHIVSMSLGLEGTQNEFVPVIERMRQMGVLPVFAIGNSGGAPATPGNMPGVLGIGAIDSANRVAGFSSRGEVRWGTPYNTVVQKPDLVAPGVDVRSSIPGGRYMSMSGTSVSTAIAAGGAALLMSGGFKAEQVRQALLNSALPLSATGSGKGAIRLGDALAALKPAPPDSPPAAKPPTPLKTALLVIETPETAAIQKALEALELSSTVVQASPDKRPGAGEIAQYPLVVWVLPPDWSQRWPEAQRKMLRAYVEQGGRLVLIASYPGQQPLAESSTFGKGRASFVSGDLDSLSLEQRTQALRGVIQQILR
;
A
#
# COMPACT_ATOMS: atom_id res chain seq x y z
N MET A 1 77.46 -9.77 -49.87
CA MET A 1 76.78 -8.48 -49.64
C MET A 1 75.30 -8.75 -49.41
N ALA A 2 74.79 -8.35 -48.24
CA ALA A 2 73.38 -8.35 -47.82
C ALA A 2 72.52 -7.36 -48.65
N PRO A 3 71.16 -7.32 -48.57
CA PRO A 3 70.29 -7.85 -47.50
C PRO A 3 68.99 -8.56 -47.95
N PHE A 4 68.59 -9.59 -47.21
CA PHE A 4 67.20 -10.09 -47.14
C PHE A 4 66.61 -9.63 -45.79
N ARG A 5 66.09 -8.41 -45.76
CA ARG A 5 65.26 -7.86 -44.67
C ARG A 5 64.19 -6.97 -45.30
N LEU A 6 63.16 -7.58 -45.88
CA LEU A 6 61.90 -6.88 -46.17
C LEU A 6 60.77 -7.88 -46.46
N LEU A 7 60.25 -8.51 -45.41
CA LEU A 7 58.89 -9.05 -45.43
C LEU A 7 58.21 -8.80 -44.07
N ILE A 8 58.35 -7.56 -43.61
CA ILE A 8 57.56 -6.96 -42.53
C ILE A 8 57.13 -5.60 -43.08
N LEU A 9 55.95 -5.55 -43.71
CA LEU A 9 55.08 -4.37 -43.88
C LEU A 9 54.03 -4.76 -44.92
N LEU A 10 52.89 -5.30 -44.50
CA LEU A 10 51.55 -5.19 -45.15
C LEU A 10 50.55 -6.22 -44.59
N LEU A 11 50.40 -6.28 -43.27
CA LEU A 11 49.25 -6.96 -42.64
C LEU A 11 48.87 -6.35 -41.28
N THR A 12 49.10 -5.05 -41.12
CA THR A 12 48.46 -4.24 -40.08
C THR A 12 47.24 -3.54 -40.67
N LEU A 13 46.20 -4.32 -40.97
CA LEU A 13 44.84 -3.82 -41.22
C LEU A 13 43.97 -4.22 -40.03
N LEU A 14 43.75 -3.22 -39.17
CA LEU A 14 42.65 -3.05 -38.21
C LEU A 14 41.92 -4.32 -37.74
N VAL A 15 42.42 -4.91 -36.66
CA VAL A 15 41.49 -5.43 -35.64
C VAL A 15 41.51 -4.41 -34.51
N ALA A 16 40.62 -3.41 -34.61
CA ALA A 16 40.27 -2.63 -33.43
C ALA A 16 39.80 -3.62 -32.36
N PRO A 17 40.25 -3.52 -31.10
CA PRO A 17 39.68 -4.35 -30.05
C PRO A 17 38.19 -4.08 -30.05
N ALA A 18 37.36 -5.11 -30.20
CA ALA A 18 35.93 -4.98 -30.04
C ALA A 18 35.72 -4.36 -28.66
N GLN A 19 35.30 -3.08 -28.62
CA GLN A 19 34.99 -2.39 -27.37
C GLN A 19 34.04 -3.30 -26.61
N ALA A 20 34.51 -3.83 -25.47
CA ALA A 20 33.68 -4.64 -24.60
C ALA A 20 32.40 -3.84 -24.34
N ARG A 21 31.24 -4.38 -24.73
CA ARG A 21 29.97 -3.69 -24.53
C ARG A 21 29.87 -3.37 -23.03
N PRO A 22 29.59 -2.10 -22.66
CA PRO A 22 29.49 -1.74 -21.25
C PRO A 22 28.46 -2.65 -20.56
N PRO A 23 28.72 -3.08 -19.31
CA PRO A 23 27.84 -3.99 -18.60
C PRO A 23 26.44 -3.39 -18.51
N THR A 24 25.42 -4.17 -18.88
CA THR A 24 24.02 -3.77 -18.75
C THR A 24 23.49 -4.14 -17.38
N VAL A 25 22.69 -3.26 -16.81
CA VAL A 25 22.00 -3.45 -15.53
C VAL A 25 20.49 -3.34 -15.71
N GLU A 26 19.75 -3.87 -14.73
CA GLU A 26 18.31 -3.73 -14.64
C GLU A 26 17.94 -2.83 -13.45
N VAL A 27 17.08 -1.86 -13.72
CA VAL A 27 16.63 -0.88 -12.73
C VAL A 27 15.11 -0.76 -12.76
N ILE A 28 14.52 -0.46 -11.61
CA ILE A 28 13.13 -0.05 -11.46
C ILE A 28 13.09 1.48 -11.49
N VAL A 29 12.39 2.04 -12.47
CA VAL A 29 12.24 3.48 -12.67
C VAL A 29 10.86 3.88 -12.15
N GLU A 30 10.81 4.62 -11.06
CA GLU A 30 9.59 5.22 -10.53
C GLU A 30 9.34 6.58 -11.20
N LEU A 31 8.09 6.83 -11.58
CA LEU A 31 7.70 8.03 -12.31
C LEU A 31 6.98 9.06 -11.42
N ASP A 32 7.18 10.33 -11.78
CA ASP A 32 6.37 11.45 -11.31
C ASP A 32 5.02 11.53 -12.03
N GLY A 33 4.07 12.21 -11.41
CA GLY A 33 2.74 12.46 -11.98
C GLY A 33 1.58 11.81 -11.21
N PRO A 34 0.34 11.99 -11.69
CA PRO A 34 -0.86 11.46 -11.05
C PRO A 34 -0.86 9.93 -11.09
N ALA A 35 -1.49 9.33 -10.07
CA ALA A 35 -1.71 7.89 -9.95
C ALA A 35 -2.24 7.29 -11.27
N LEU A 36 -1.39 6.55 -11.98
CA LEU A 36 -1.79 6.02 -13.29
C LEU A 36 -2.88 4.94 -13.15
N PRO A 37 -3.95 5.01 -13.98
CA PRO A 37 -4.93 3.94 -14.07
C PRO A 37 -4.31 2.61 -14.53
N LYS A 38 -4.98 1.50 -14.19
CA LYS A 38 -4.58 0.15 -14.60
C LYS A 38 -4.30 0.08 -16.12
N GLY A 39 -3.18 -0.53 -16.48
CA GLY A 39 -2.77 -0.71 -17.89
C GLY A 39 -2.16 0.52 -18.57
N GLN A 40 -2.20 1.71 -17.96
CA GLN A 40 -1.69 2.94 -18.57
C GLN A 40 -0.23 3.26 -18.24
N ALA A 41 0.34 2.63 -17.20
CA ALA A 41 1.72 2.86 -16.76
C ALA A 41 2.77 2.65 -17.86
N LYS A 42 2.62 1.61 -18.69
CA LYS A 42 3.52 1.35 -19.81
C LYS A 42 3.41 2.40 -20.91
N ALA A 43 2.19 2.80 -21.27
CA ALA A 43 1.96 3.80 -22.30
C ALA A 43 2.48 5.18 -21.88
N GLU A 44 2.25 5.56 -20.62
CA GLU A 44 2.72 6.84 -20.09
C GLU A 44 4.24 6.90 -19.94
N LEU A 45 4.90 5.84 -19.47
CA LEU A 45 6.37 5.80 -19.50
C LEU A 45 6.88 5.93 -20.92
N MET A 46 6.36 5.13 -21.85
CA MET A 46 6.85 5.15 -23.24
C MET A 46 6.64 6.54 -23.87
N ARG A 47 5.55 7.24 -23.51
CA ARG A 47 5.33 8.65 -23.87
C ARG A 47 6.40 9.55 -23.26
N LEU A 48 6.62 9.51 -21.94
CA LEU A 48 7.60 10.33 -21.23
C LEU A 48 9.02 10.12 -21.73
N LEU A 49 9.44 8.85 -21.91
CA LEU A 49 10.74 8.48 -22.47
C LEU A 49 10.88 8.98 -23.91
N LYS A 50 9.85 8.81 -24.76
CA LYS A 50 9.90 9.31 -26.14
C LYS A 50 10.04 10.83 -26.18
N THR A 51 9.32 11.54 -25.32
CA THR A 51 9.33 13.00 -25.25
C THR A 51 10.66 13.56 -24.73
N HIS A 52 11.25 12.97 -23.69
CA HIS A 52 12.41 13.58 -23.00
C HIS A 52 13.76 12.93 -23.35
N LEU A 53 13.78 11.62 -23.66
CA LEU A 53 15.01 10.94 -24.10
C LEU A 53 15.23 10.98 -25.61
N GLY A 54 14.19 11.30 -26.38
CA GLY A 54 14.33 11.64 -27.79
C GLY A 54 14.95 13.02 -28.02
N GLN A 55 14.90 13.92 -27.02
CA GLN A 55 15.41 15.30 -27.12
C GLN A 55 16.76 15.55 -26.43
N ALA A 56 17.18 14.70 -25.50
CA ALA A 56 18.53 14.76 -24.95
C ALA A 56 19.54 14.19 -25.97
N GLU A 57 20.57 14.96 -26.34
CA GLU A 57 21.61 14.59 -27.31
C GLU A 57 22.07 13.12 -27.14
N GLY A 58 21.86 12.30 -28.18
CA GLY A 58 22.19 10.88 -28.21
C GLY A 58 21.12 9.96 -27.61
N ARG A 59 20.55 9.07 -28.45
CA ARG A 59 19.55 8.06 -28.06
C ARG A 59 20.07 7.16 -26.93
N LEU A 60 19.47 7.26 -25.74
CA LEU A 60 19.64 6.28 -24.67
C LEU A 60 19.20 4.89 -25.17
N ARG A 61 20.12 3.92 -25.13
CA ARG A 61 19.84 2.52 -25.47
C ARG A 61 19.11 1.84 -24.30
N ILE A 62 17.79 1.99 -24.27
CA ILE A 62 16.92 1.41 -23.24
C ILE A 62 16.05 0.31 -23.84
N LYS A 63 15.88 -0.79 -23.10
CA LYS A 63 14.80 -1.75 -23.32
C LYS A 63 13.89 -1.76 -22.09
N ALA A 64 12.74 -1.10 -22.19
CA ALA A 64 11.68 -1.20 -21.19
C ALA A 64 10.96 -2.54 -21.36
N SER A 65 10.95 -3.39 -20.33
CA SER A 65 10.40 -4.74 -20.39
C SER A 65 8.99 -4.82 -19.81
N LYS A 66 8.78 -4.32 -18.60
CA LYS A 66 7.54 -4.46 -17.84
C LYS A 66 7.21 -3.21 -17.06
N GLY A 67 5.93 -2.82 -17.06
CA GLY A 67 5.39 -1.77 -16.19
C GLY A 67 4.58 -2.34 -15.03
N PHE A 68 4.67 -1.64 -13.91
CA PHE A 68 4.05 -1.93 -12.62
C PHE A 68 3.11 -0.77 -12.25
N TRP A 69 1.80 -1.00 -12.32
CA TRP A 69 0.83 0.07 -12.17
C TRP A 69 0.65 0.48 -10.71
N ALA A 70 0.73 -0.47 -9.76
CA ALA A 70 0.51 -0.17 -8.35
C ALA A 70 1.65 0.67 -7.78
N SER A 71 2.89 0.42 -8.25
CA SER A 71 4.08 1.18 -7.85
C SER A 71 4.40 2.38 -8.76
N GLN A 72 3.65 2.59 -9.84
CA GLN A 72 3.95 3.61 -10.87
C GLN A 72 5.40 3.54 -11.38
N SER A 73 5.87 2.32 -11.63
CA SER A 73 7.27 2.08 -11.96
C SER A 73 7.43 1.08 -13.07
N LEU A 74 8.63 1.00 -13.65
CA LEU A 74 8.91 0.10 -14.77
C LEU A 74 10.31 -0.50 -14.68
N LEU A 75 10.42 -1.73 -15.13
CA LEU A 75 11.69 -2.41 -15.32
C LEU A 75 12.35 -1.94 -16.62
N VAL A 76 13.56 -1.43 -16.48
CA VAL A 76 14.38 -0.88 -17.56
C VAL A 76 15.75 -1.55 -17.56
N ARG A 77 16.14 -2.07 -18.74
CA ARG A 77 17.51 -2.56 -18.98
C ARG A 77 18.30 -1.53 -19.79
N LEU A 78 19.47 -1.16 -19.28
CA LEU A 78 20.35 -0.11 -19.85
C LEU A 78 21.82 -0.35 -19.48
N PRO A 79 22.80 0.25 -20.18
CA PRO A 79 24.19 0.26 -19.74
C PRO A 79 24.35 0.91 -18.36
N ALA A 80 25.20 0.36 -17.49
CA ALA A 80 25.42 0.89 -16.14
C ALA A 80 25.83 2.37 -16.12
N SER A 81 26.57 2.82 -17.14
CA SER A 81 26.99 4.21 -17.33
C SER A 81 25.80 5.18 -17.49
N GLU A 82 24.66 4.70 -17.97
CA GLU A 82 23.50 5.52 -18.30
C GLU A 82 22.53 5.73 -17.12
N VAL A 83 22.71 5.02 -15.99
CA VAL A 83 21.78 5.08 -14.85
C VAL A 83 21.67 6.50 -14.27
N LYS A 84 22.80 7.20 -14.12
CA LYS A 84 22.80 8.59 -13.62
C LYS A 84 22.05 9.53 -14.55
N ARG A 85 22.25 9.36 -15.87
CA ARG A 85 21.55 10.16 -16.89
C ARG A 85 20.05 9.88 -16.87
N LEU A 86 19.65 8.61 -16.73
CA LEU A 86 18.24 8.22 -16.59
C LEU A 86 17.58 8.84 -15.34
N ALA A 87 18.30 8.90 -14.22
CA ALA A 87 17.78 9.50 -12.98
C ALA A 87 17.58 11.02 -13.07
N GLN A 88 18.18 11.70 -14.06
CA GLN A 88 18.06 13.14 -14.29
C GLN A 88 16.96 13.51 -15.30
N VAL A 89 16.26 12.52 -15.87
CA VAL A 89 15.22 12.74 -16.87
C VAL A 89 14.00 13.36 -16.19
N PRO A 90 13.49 14.51 -16.67
CA PRO A 90 12.25 15.08 -16.15
C PRO A 90 11.11 14.07 -16.18
N GLY A 91 10.44 13.87 -15.03
CA GLY A 91 9.39 12.87 -14.85
C GLY A 91 9.87 11.54 -14.27
N VAL A 92 11.18 11.31 -14.13
CA VAL A 92 11.72 10.21 -13.33
C VAL A 92 11.87 10.68 -11.89
N ARG A 93 11.10 10.07 -10.98
CA ARG A 93 11.16 10.39 -9.55
C ARG A 93 12.39 9.76 -8.91
N ARG A 94 12.55 8.45 -9.09
CA ARG A 94 13.59 7.62 -8.46
C ARG A 94 13.99 6.47 -9.37
N VAL A 95 15.23 6.02 -9.24
CA VAL A 95 15.76 4.83 -9.93
C VAL A 95 16.32 3.90 -8.87
N TYR A 96 15.81 2.68 -8.83
CA TYR A 96 16.21 1.66 -7.88
C TYR A 96 16.88 0.49 -8.62
N PRO A 97 17.89 -0.16 -8.05
CA PRO A 97 18.38 -1.42 -8.63
C PRO A 97 17.27 -2.49 -8.59
N ASN A 98 17.21 -3.36 -9.61
CA ASN A 98 16.36 -4.56 -9.56
C ASN A 98 17.01 -5.59 -8.62
N ARG A 99 16.90 -5.37 -7.30
CA ARG A 99 17.59 -6.16 -6.28
C ARG A 99 17.06 -7.59 -6.19
N THR A 100 17.91 -8.49 -5.73
CA THR A 100 17.48 -9.80 -5.24
C THR A 100 16.70 -9.63 -3.94
N VAL A 101 15.57 -10.31 -3.85
CA VAL A 101 14.72 -10.44 -2.66
C VAL A 101 14.79 -11.91 -2.24
N GLN A 102 14.82 -12.17 -0.94
CA GLN A 102 14.96 -13.53 -0.40
C GLN A 102 13.93 -13.78 0.70
N LEU A 103 13.58 -15.05 0.89
CA LEU A 103 12.87 -15.47 2.09
C LEU A 103 13.72 -15.19 3.34
N GLY A 104 13.07 -14.74 4.41
CA GLY A 104 13.68 -14.79 5.73
C GLY A 104 13.81 -16.26 6.14
N GLN A 105 15.04 -16.76 6.31
CA GLN A 105 15.31 -18.17 6.61
C GLN A 105 14.46 -18.64 7.80
N PRO A 106 13.53 -19.58 7.62
CA PRO A 106 12.79 -20.17 8.73
C PRO A 106 13.66 -21.20 9.44
N VAL A 107 13.44 -21.38 10.74
CA VAL A 107 14.06 -22.47 11.50
C VAL A 107 13.10 -23.65 11.48
N ALA A 108 13.37 -24.65 10.63
CA ALA A 108 12.62 -25.91 10.59
C ALA A 108 13.10 -26.86 11.70
N ARG A 109 12.17 -27.55 12.38
CA ARG A 109 12.51 -28.39 13.56
C ARG A 109 12.19 -29.87 13.40
N ALA A 110 11.10 -30.25 12.71
CA ALA A 110 10.77 -31.65 12.43
C ALA A 110 9.64 -31.82 11.39
N LEU A 111 9.75 -32.87 10.54
CA LEU A 111 8.63 -33.42 9.76
C LEU A 111 7.68 -34.21 10.67
N SER A 112 6.38 -34.21 10.39
CA SER A 112 5.41 -35.02 11.14
C SER A 112 4.22 -35.47 10.31
N ASP A 113 3.88 -36.76 10.41
CA ASP A 113 2.84 -37.41 9.60
C ASP A 113 1.43 -37.41 10.26
N THR A 114 1.29 -37.00 11.53
CA THR A 114 0.03 -37.10 12.28
C THR A 114 -0.62 -35.75 12.60
N VAL A 115 -1.87 -35.50 12.18
CA VAL A 115 -2.56 -34.18 12.21
C VAL A 115 -2.78 -33.58 13.62
N GLY A 116 -2.62 -34.35 14.71
CA GLY A 116 -3.00 -33.91 16.05
C GLY A 116 -1.89 -33.18 16.83
N GLY A 117 -1.88 -31.84 16.81
CA GLY A 117 -1.43 -31.07 17.99
C GLY A 117 -0.58 -29.81 17.80
N GLY A 118 0.08 -29.61 16.65
CA GLY A 118 1.09 -28.54 16.55
C GLY A 118 0.58 -27.12 16.21
N SER A 119 -0.57 -26.98 15.53
CA SER A 119 -1.20 -25.69 15.23
C SER A 119 -2.25 -25.29 16.26
N SER A 120 -2.77 -26.25 17.04
CA SER A 120 -3.88 -26.03 17.97
C SER A 120 -3.54 -25.00 19.04
N TRP A 121 -2.30 -25.01 19.55
CA TRP A 121 -1.87 -24.02 20.53
C TRP A 121 -1.92 -22.61 19.92
N ALA A 122 -1.40 -22.41 18.71
CA ALA A 122 -1.34 -21.10 18.07
C ALA A 122 -2.76 -20.57 17.78
N LEU A 123 -3.64 -21.43 17.27
CA LEU A 123 -5.04 -21.12 16.99
C LEU A 123 -5.81 -20.77 18.28
N ALA A 124 -5.61 -21.55 19.35
CA ALA A 124 -6.21 -21.27 20.66
C ALA A 124 -5.66 -19.98 21.27
N HIS A 125 -4.35 -19.74 21.13
CA HIS A 125 -3.64 -18.61 21.73
C HIS A 125 -4.14 -17.26 21.19
N ILE A 126 -4.40 -17.16 19.88
CA ILE A 126 -4.99 -15.97 19.26
C ILE A 126 -6.52 -15.89 19.43
N GLY A 127 -7.16 -16.97 19.90
CA GLY A 127 -8.61 -17.04 20.05
C GLY A 127 -9.38 -17.29 18.75
N ALA A 128 -8.80 -17.99 17.76
CA ALA A 128 -9.51 -18.30 16.52
C ALA A 128 -10.78 -19.16 16.72
N PRO A 129 -10.79 -20.19 17.60
CA PRO A 129 -11.99 -21.03 17.81
C PRO A 129 -13.24 -20.28 18.25
N SER A 130 -13.12 -19.20 19.03
CA SER A 130 -14.29 -18.42 19.46
C SER A 130 -14.90 -17.62 18.31
N LEU A 131 -14.09 -17.12 17.38
CA LEU A 131 -14.58 -16.47 16.16
C LEU A 131 -15.25 -17.48 15.23
N TRP A 132 -14.68 -18.68 15.10
CA TRP A 132 -15.30 -19.77 14.34
C TRP A 132 -16.67 -20.16 14.88
N ALA A 133 -16.80 -20.26 16.22
CA ALA A 133 -18.07 -20.53 16.88
C ALA A 133 -19.08 -19.38 16.68
N ALA A 134 -18.60 -18.15 16.52
CA ALA A 134 -19.40 -16.99 16.13
C ALA A 134 -19.70 -16.90 14.62
N GLY A 135 -19.38 -17.94 13.85
CA GLY A 135 -19.63 -18.02 12.41
C GLY A 135 -18.65 -17.23 11.55
N MET A 136 -17.60 -16.63 12.12
CA MET A 136 -16.54 -15.95 11.37
C MET A 136 -15.45 -16.96 11.05
N ARG A 137 -15.39 -17.41 9.80
CA ARG A 137 -14.44 -18.45 9.34
C ARG A 137 -13.60 -18.00 8.14
N GLY A 138 -13.76 -16.73 7.72
CA GLY A 138 -13.03 -16.14 6.59
C GLY A 138 -13.85 -16.09 5.29
N GLN A 139 -15.12 -16.48 5.33
CA GLN A 139 -16.01 -16.46 4.17
C GLN A 139 -16.05 -15.08 3.48
N GLY A 140 -16.09 -15.09 2.15
CA GLY A 140 -16.08 -13.87 1.33
C GLY A 140 -14.72 -13.16 1.23
N ILE A 141 -13.73 -13.55 2.04
CA ILE A 141 -12.42 -12.90 2.05
C ILE A 141 -11.45 -13.60 1.10
N ARG A 142 -10.77 -12.79 0.29
CA ARG A 142 -9.65 -13.18 -0.57
C ARG A 142 -8.34 -12.64 0.00
N ILE A 143 -7.36 -13.50 0.18
CA ILE A 143 -6.02 -13.14 0.65
C ILE A 143 -5.03 -13.30 -0.50
N GLY A 144 -4.35 -12.21 -0.86
CA GLY A 144 -3.21 -12.22 -1.76
C GLY A 144 -1.98 -12.78 -1.04
N HIS A 145 -1.40 -13.84 -1.60
CA HIS A 145 -0.30 -14.59 -1.02
C HIS A 145 0.90 -14.55 -1.96
N LEU A 146 1.99 -13.90 -1.54
CA LEU A 146 3.22 -13.79 -2.34
C LEU A 146 4.33 -14.58 -1.66
N ASP A 147 4.73 -15.69 -2.27
CA ASP A 147 5.70 -16.63 -1.69
C ASP A 147 6.39 -17.49 -2.77
N THR A 148 6.86 -18.68 -2.39
CA THR A 148 7.49 -19.73 -3.20
C THR A 148 6.53 -20.57 -4.04
N GLY A 149 5.22 -20.32 -3.89
CA GLY A 149 4.14 -21.02 -4.59
C GLY A 149 3.15 -21.64 -3.61
N VAL A 150 2.36 -22.62 -4.06
CA VAL A 150 1.42 -23.37 -3.22
C VAL A 150 1.07 -24.72 -3.85
N ASP A 151 1.15 -25.80 -3.07
CA ASP A 151 0.60 -27.10 -3.44
C ASP A 151 -0.93 -27.11 -3.22
N ALA A 152 -1.70 -26.87 -4.30
CA ALA A 152 -3.15 -26.88 -4.24
C ALA A 152 -3.77 -28.29 -4.13
N ALA A 153 -2.98 -29.35 -4.38
CA ALA A 153 -3.43 -30.73 -4.22
C ALA A 153 -3.37 -31.20 -2.76
N HIS A 154 -2.67 -30.46 -1.89
CA HIS A 154 -2.63 -30.74 -0.46
C HIS A 154 -4.06 -30.86 0.13
N PRO A 155 -4.39 -31.91 0.89
CA PRO A 155 -5.74 -32.11 1.44
C PRO A 155 -6.28 -30.93 2.25
N ASP A 156 -5.38 -30.21 2.93
CA ASP A 156 -5.73 -29.03 3.72
C ASP A 156 -6.05 -27.78 2.88
N LEU A 157 -5.60 -27.74 1.63
CA LEU A 157 -5.70 -26.58 0.73
C LEU A 157 -6.58 -26.83 -0.49
N ARG A 158 -7.06 -28.06 -0.69
CA ARG A 158 -7.90 -28.44 -1.82
C ARG A 158 -9.14 -27.54 -1.91
N GLY A 159 -9.32 -26.90 -3.08
CA GLY A 159 -10.44 -26.00 -3.35
C GLY A 159 -10.33 -24.59 -2.77
N LYS A 160 -9.17 -24.22 -2.20
CA LYS A 160 -8.99 -22.90 -1.55
C LYS A 160 -8.26 -21.87 -2.40
N ILE A 161 -7.51 -22.32 -3.41
CA ILE A 161 -6.76 -21.45 -4.32
C ILE A 161 -7.70 -21.06 -5.46
N VAL A 162 -8.07 -19.78 -5.55
CA VAL A 162 -8.99 -19.27 -6.58
C VAL A 162 -8.27 -18.70 -7.79
N ALA A 163 -7.00 -18.34 -7.64
CA ALA A 163 -6.14 -17.93 -8.73
C ALA A 163 -4.68 -18.19 -8.35
N PHE A 164 -3.90 -18.63 -9.34
CA PHE A 164 -2.46 -18.80 -9.20
C PHE A 164 -1.73 -18.18 -10.40
N ALA A 165 -0.60 -17.53 -10.14
CA ALA A 165 0.32 -17.11 -11.18
C ALA A 165 1.77 -17.34 -10.78
N GLU A 166 2.56 -17.79 -11.74
CA GLU A 166 4.02 -17.72 -11.67
C GLU A 166 4.49 -16.39 -12.25
N VAL A 167 5.33 -15.67 -11.51
CA VAL A 167 5.89 -14.40 -11.96
C VAL A 167 7.33 -14.62 -12.39
N SER A 168 7.70 -14.26 -13.61
CA SER A 168 9.10 -14.35 -14.06
C SER A 168 9.98 -13.26 -13.45
N ALA A 169 11.30 -13.43 -13.50
CA ALA A 169 12.29 -12.49 -12.93
C ALA A 169 12.18 -11.05 -13.47
N ASP A 170 11.53 -10.85 -14.63
CA ASP A 170 11.24 -9.55 -15.23
C ASP A 170 9.87 -8.97 -14.84
N GLY A 171 9.16 -9.61 -13.91
CA GLY A 171 7.89 -9.13 -13.35
C GLY A 171 6.65 -9.48 -14.18
N VAL A 172 6.73 -10.42 -15.12
CA VAL A 172 5.57 -10.87 -15.90
C VAL A 172 4.87 -12.03 -15.19
N ALA A 173 3.66 -11.79 -14.69
CA ALA A 173 2.79 -12.82 -14.13
C ALA A 173 2.12 -13.63 -15.26
N ARG A 174 2.18 -14.96 -15.16
CA ARG A 174 1.49 -15.91 -16.04
C ARG A 174 0.64 -16.83 -15.21
N VAL A 175 -0.63 -16.95 -15.58
CA VAL A 175 -1.51 -17.97 -14.98
C VAL A 175 -0.92 -19.35 -15.28
N ALA A 176 -0.82 -20.18 -14.26
CA ALA A 176 -0.22 -21.51 -14.33
C ALA A 176 -0.96 -22.45 -13.38
N GLU A 177 -0.68 -23.76 -13.49
CA GLU A 177 -1.11 -24.72 -12.48
C GLU A 177 -0.40 -24.43 -11.15
N PRO A 178 -1.10 -24.47 -10.00
CA PRO A 178 -0.47 -24.23 -8.71
C PRO A 178 0.55 -25.30 -8.37
N TYR A 179 1.77 -24.86 -8.08
CA TYR A 179 2.81 -25.67 -7.46
C TYR A 179 3.61 -24.80 -6.49
N ASP A 180 4.34 -25.46 -5.61
CA ASP A 180 5.33 -24.81 -4.76
C ASP A 180 6.73 -25.19 -5.23
N SER A 181 7.53 -24.19 -5.56
CA SER A 181 8.94 -24.38 -5.97
C SER A 181 9.87 -24.69 -4.80
N SER A 182 9.35 -24.60 -3.57
CA SER A 182 10.03 -24.92 -2.33
C SER A 182 9.04 -25.68 -1.43
N LEU A 183 8.81 -25.20 -0.22
CA LEU A 183 7.76 -25.67 0.69
C LEU A 183 7.13 -24.53 1.51
N HIS A 184 7.72 -23.34 1.46
CA HIS A 184 7.44 -22.27 2.40
C HIS A 184 6.08 -21.64 2.12
N GLY A 185 5.70 -21.54 0.84
CA GLY A 185 4.44 -20.97 0.41
C GLY A 185 3.26 -21.89 0.71
N THR A 186 3.42 -23.21 0.54
CA THR A 186 2.42 -24.19 1.01
C THR A 186 2.27 -24.14 2.53
N TYR A 187 3.38 -23.94 3.24
CA TYR A 187 3.40 -23.78 4.69
C TYR A 187 2.62 -22.55 5.17
N THR A 188 2.91 -21.38 4.63
CA THR A 188 2.20 -20.14 4.99
C THR A 188 0.75 -20.17 4.50
N ALA A 189 0.46 -20.70 3.31
CA ALA A 189 -0.89 -20.94 2.82
C ALA A 189 -1.71 -21.83 3.76
N GLY A 190 -1.11 -22.89 4.29
CA GLY A 190 -1.72 -23.77 5.29
C GLY A 190 -2.17 -23.00 6.54
N LEU A 191 -1.34 -22.11 7.08
CA LEU A 191 -1.69 -21.31 8.27
C LEU A 191 -2.74 -20.23 7.96
N LEU A 192 -2.78 -19.73 6.73
CA LEU A 192 -3.80 -18.78 6.31
C LEU A 192 -5.17 -19.45 6.25
N VAL A 193 -5.29 -20.52 5.46
CA VAL A 193 -6.61 -21.05 5.05
C VAL A 193 -6.76 -22.57 5.19
N GLY A 194 -5.77 -23.31 5.67
CA GLY A 194 -5.86 -24.77 5.83
C GLY A 194 -7.11 -25.23 6.58
N ASN A 195 -7.72 -26.35 6.17
CA ASN A 195 -8.90 -26.92 6.85
C ASN A 195 -8.63 -27.25 8.33
N HIS A 196 -7.44 -27.77 8.64
CA HIS A 196 -7.07 -28.24 9.97
C HIS A 196 -6.09 -27.29 10.67
N VAL A 197 -5.16 -26.67 9.92
CA VAL A 197 -4.10 -25.82 10.51
C VAL A 197 -4.32 -24.32 10.28
N GLY A 198 -5.29 -23.95 9.45
CA GLY A 198 -5.52 -22.58 9.03
C GLY A 198 -6.34 -21.76 10.03
N VAL A 199 -6.05 -20.46 10.09
CA VAL A 199 -6.80 -19.51 10.91
C VAL A 199 -8.15 -19.16 10.26
N ALA A 200 -8.18 -18.94 8.94
CA ALA A 200 -9.38 -18.57 8.18
C ALA A 200 -9.76 -19.65 7.15
N PRO A 201 -10.29 -20.80 7.59
CA PRO A 201 -10.49 -21.96 6.73
C PRO A 201 -11.48 -21.72 5.56
N GLU A 202 -12.35 -20.71 5.64
CA GLU A 202 -13.33 -20.41 4.59
C GLU A 202 -12.93 -19.21 3.71
N ALA A 203 -11.77 -18.61 3.95
CA ALA A 203 -11.18 -17.65 3.02
C ALA A 203 -10.67 -18.34 1.74
N ARG A 204 -10.33 -17.53 0.75
CA ARG A 204 -9.75 -17.99 -0.53
C ARG A 204 -8.40 -17.35 -0.78
N LEU A 205 -7.47 -18.10 -1.36
CA LEU A 205 -6.14 -17.63 -1.70
C LEU A 205 -6.03 -17.24 -3.17
N VAL A 206 -5.42 -16.08 -3.39
CA VAL A 206 -4.86 -15.67 -4.67
C VAL A 206 -3.34 -15.72 -4.49
N SER A 207 -2.69 -16.73 -5.07
CA SER A 207 -1.27 -17.00 -4.80
C SER A 207 -0.39 -16.63 -5.99
N ALA A 208 0.63 -15.80 -5.77
CA ALA A 208 1.64 -15.46 -6.74
C ALA A 208 2.99 -16.04 -6.31
N LEU A 209 3.59 -16.88 -7.16
CA LEU A 209 4.94 -17.38 -6.98
C LEU A 209 5.92 -16.28 -7.40
N VAL A 210 6.57 -15.66 -6.42
CA VAL A 210 7.50 -14.54 -6.61
C VAL A 210 8.92 -14.84 -6.10
N LEU A 211 9.12 -15.96 -5.41
CA LEU A 211 10.41 -16.40 -4.88
C LEU A 211 10.71 -17.86 -5.30
N PRO A 212 10.92 -18.15 -6.60
CA PRO A 212 11.27 -19.50 -7.05
C PRO A 212 12.50 -20.02 -6.29
N GLY A 213 12.35 -21.16 -5.60
CA GLY A 213 13.43 -21.72 -4.77
C GLY A 213 13.84 -20.86 -3.57
N GLY A 214 13.03 -19.88 -3.19
CA GLY A 214 13.28 -18.98 -2.05
C GLY A 214 13.95 -17.65 -2.41
N TYR A 215 14.22 -17.40 -3.70
CA TYR A 215 14.88 -16.21 -4.20
C TYR A 215 14.08 -15.61 -5.36
N GLY A 216 14.04 -14.29 -5.46
CA GLY A 216 13.39 -13.59 -6.57
C GLY A 216 13.96 -12.19 -6.77
N THR A 217 13.39 -11.43 -7.69
CA THR A 217 13.80 -10.04 -7.95
C THR A 217 12.74 -9.07 -7.43
N LEU A 218 13.14 -7.81 -7.20
CA LEU A 218 12.19 -6.74 -6.90
C LEU A 218 11.11 -6.62 -7.99
N ALA A 219 11.49 -6.70 -9.27
CA ALA A 219 10.55 -6.72 -10.39
C ALA A 219 9.52 -7.87 -10.29
N GLN A 220 9.98 -9.05 -9.88
CA GLN A 220 9.13 -10.23 -9.69
C GLN A 220 8.14 -10.02 -8.54
N VAL A 221 8.58 -9.43 -7.41
CA VAL A 221 7.69 -9.09 -6.29
C VAL A 221 6.67 -8.01 -6.70
N LEU A 222 7.10 -6.93 -7.36
CA LEU A 222 6.20 -5.88 -7.84
C LEU A 222 5.19 -6.40 -8.87
N GLY A 223 5.61 -7.29 -9.78
CA GLY A 223 4.72 -7.95 -10.74
C GLY A 223 3.69 -8.84 -10.07
N GLY A 224 4.07 -9.56 -9.01
CA GLY A 224 3.15 -10.34 -8.19
C GLY A 224 2.16 -9.45 -7.43
N LEU A 225 2.62 -8.33 -6.87
CA LEU A 225 1.76 -7.37 -6.17
C LEU A 225 0.70 -6.78 -7.09
N ASP A 226 1.10 -6.32 -8.27
CA ASP A 226 0.17 -5.87 -9.31
C ASP A 226 -0.88 -6.96 -9.60
N TRP A 227 -0.41 -8.19 -9.87
CA TRP A 227 -1.30 -9.27 -10.26
C TRP A 227 -2.30 -9.66 -9.16
N VAL A 228 -1.88 -9.78 -7.89
CA VAL A 228 -2.81 -10.13 -6.80
C VAL A 228 -3.81 -9.01 -6.51
N LEU A 229 -3.40 -7.73 -6.62
CA LEU A 229 -4.29 -6.60 -6.40
C LEU A 229 -5.41 -6.54 -7.45
N GLU A 230 -5.15 -7.07 -8.65
CA GLU A 230 -6.16 -7.19 -9.70
C GLU A 230 -7.19 -8.30 -9.45
N GLN A 231 -6.98 -9.17 -8.45
CA GLN A 231 -7.89 -10.28 -8.12
C GLN A 231 -8.89 -9.94 -6.99
N ASN A 232 -9.07 -8.66 -6.67
CA ASN A 232 -9.96 -8.17 -5.61
C ASN A 232 -9.66 -8.80 -4.24
N VAL A 233 -8.38 -8.82 -3.88
CA VAL A 233 -7.93 -9.26 -2.55
C VAL A 233 -8.27 -8.22 -1.50
N HIS A 234 -8.49 -8.66 -0.27
CA HIS A 234 -8.79 -7.82 0.89
C HIS A 234 -7.55 -7.61 1.77
N ILE A 235 -6.66 -8.60 1.76
CA ILE A 235 -5.44 -8.67 2.56
C ILE A 235 -4.32 -9.12 1.62
N VAL A 236 -3.12 -8.58 1.79
CA VAL A 236 -1.91 -9.14 1.17
C VAL A 236 -0.98 -9.60 2.28
N SER A 237 -0.56 -10.86 2.21
CA SER A 237 0.41 -11.48 3.10
C SER A 237 1.72 -11.71 2.36
N MET A 238 2.81 -11.19 2.93
CA MET A 238 4.16 -11.35 2.39
C MET A 238 5.13 -11.73 3.49
N SER A 239 5.86 -12.80 3.24
CA SER A 239 6.86 -13.38 4.14
C SER A 239 8.28 -13.21 3.60
N LEU A 240 8.58 -12.01 3.10
CA LEU A 240 9.82 -11.66 2.43
C LEU A 240 10.24 -10.24 2.79
N GLY A 241 11.50 -9.89 2.56
CA GLY A 241 11.94 -8.53 2.80
C GLY A 241 13.35 -8.20 2.32
N LEU A 242 13.69 -6.92 2.48
CA LEU A 242 14.99 -6.31 2.24
C LEU A 242 15.43 -5.60 3.52
N GLU A 243 16.71 -5.70 3.86
CA GLU A 243 17.26 -5.04 5.04
C GLU A 243 17.15 -3.51 4.96
N GLY A 244 16.94 -2.86 6.11
CA GLY A 244 16.83 -1.40 6.20
C GLY A 244 15.50 -0.85 5.70
N THR A 245 15.47 0.46 5.47
CA THR A 245 14.32 1.21 4.95
C THR A 245 14.45 1.36 3.44
N GLN A 246 13.57 0.72 2.68
CA GLN A 246 13.62 0.69 1.20
C GLN A 246 12.41 1.41 0.62
N ASN A 247 12.65 2.47 -0.13
CA ASN A 247 11.61 3.33 -0.69
C ASN A 247 10.85 2.67 -1.86
N GLU A 248 11.43 1.62 -2.44
CA GLU A 248 10.94 0.83 -3.56
C GLU A 248 9.50 0.34 -3.39
N PHE A 249 9.06 0.10 -2.15
CA PHE A 249 7.71 -0.41 -1.84
C PHE A 249 6.70 0.69 -1.50
N VAL A 250 7.13 1.93 -1.24
CA VAL A 250 6.25 3.01 -0.78
C VAL A 250 5.02 3.21 -1.67
N PRO A 251 5.14 3.34 -3.00
CA PRO A 251 3.97 3.65 -3.81
C PRO A 251 2.95 2.50 -3.85
N VAL A 252 3.41 1.25 -3.83
CA VAL A 252 2.52 0.09 -3.84
C VAL A 252 1.83 -0.12 -2.48
N ILE A 253 2.48 0.17 -1.36
CA ILE A 253 1.83 0.11 -0.04
C ILE A 253 0.75 1.18 0.08
N GLU A 254 1.04 2.41 -0.33
CA GLU A 254 0.03 3.47 -0.32
C GLU A 254 -1.13 3.15 -1.27
N ARG A 255 -0.85 2.50 -2.42
CA ARG A 255 -1.91 2.01 -3.32
C ARG A 255 -2.80 0.97 -2.65
N MET A 256 -2.23 -0.02 -1.96
CA MET A 256 -3.01 -1.02 -1.23
C MET A 256 -3.96 -0.37 -0.22
N ARG A 257 -3.45 0.58 0.56
CA ARG A 257 -4.24 1.29 1.57
C ARG A 257 -5.38 2.10 0.93
N GLN A 258 -5.12 2.78 -0.19
CA GLN A 258 -6.15 3.49 -0.95
C GLN A 258 -7.23 2.55 -1.49
N MET A 259 -6.88 1.32 -1.84
CA MET A 259 -7.81 0.28 -2.28
C MET A 259 -8.55 -0.40 -1.11
N GLY A 260 -8.23 -0.05 0.14
CA GLY A 260 -8.79 -0.74 1.31
C GLY A 260 -8.24 -2.15 1.51
N VAL A 261 -7.07 -2.46 0.93
CA VAL A 261 -6.36 -3.72 1.09
C VAL A 261 -5.42 -3.62 2.29
N LEU A 262 -5.45 -4.60 3.19
CA LEU A 262 -4.60 -4.63 4.37
C LEU A 262 -3.25 -5.33 4.09
N PRO A 263 -2.12 -4.61 4.09
CA PRO A 263 -0.79 -5.23 4.05
C PRO A 263 -0.39 -5.81 5.43
N VAL A 264 -0.17 -7.13 5.49
CA VAL A 264 0.27 -7.85 6.69
C VAL A 264 1.58 -8.58 6.41
N PHE A 265 2.71 -8.04 6.86
CA PHE A 265 4.04 -8.48 6.42
C PHE A 265 4.97 -8.83 7.58
N ALA A 266 5.89 -9.76 7.31
CA ALA A 266 6.89 -10.20 8.26
C ALA A 266 7.93 -9.11 8.56
N ILE A 267 8.39 -9.05 9.81
CA ILE A 267 9.36 -8.03 10.24
C ILE A 267 10.82 -8.44 10.09
N GLY A 268 11.09 -9.74 9.87
CA GLY A 268 12.44 -10.30 9.70
C GLY A 268 12.85 -11.26 10.81
N ASN A 269 13.81 -12.13 10.49
CA ASN A 269 14.30 -13.21 11.37
C ASN A 269 15.75 -13.01 11.84
N SER A 270 16.28 -11.78 11.79
CA SER A 270 17.69 -11.51 12.15
C SER A 270 17.91 -11.28 13.64
N GLY A 271 16.83 -11.11 14.43
CA GLY A 271 16.87 -10.61 15.81
C GLY A 271 17.25 -9.13 15.94
N GLY A 272 17.74 -8.53 14.85
CA GLY A 272 18.17 -7.14 14.78
C GLY A 272 17.12 -6.21 14.16
N ALA A 273 17.59 -5.27 13.34
CA ALA A 273 16.75 -4.23 12.76
C ALA A 273 15.61 -4.81 11.88
N PRO A 274 14.38 -4.27 12.00
CA PRO A 274 13.24 -4.60 11.14
C PRO A 274 13.50 -4.39 9.65
N ALA A 275 13.00 -5.30 8.79
CA ALA A 275 13.16 -5.27 7.34
C ALA A 275 11.95 -4.66 6.60
N THR A 276 12.19 -4.08 5.41
CA THR A 276 11.14 -3.60 4.50
C THR A 276 10.56 -4.77 3.70
N PRO A 277 9.24 -4.87 3.45
CA PRO A 277 8.20 -3.87 3.73
C PRO A 277 7.54 -3.95 5.11
N GLY A 278 7.83 -4.97 5.93
CA GLY A 278 7.21 -5.11 7.26
C GLY A 278 7.39 -3.90 8.19
N ASN A 279 8.54 -3.22 8.07
CA ASN A 279 8.90 -2.08 8.88
C ASN A 279 8.30 -0.74 8.42
N MET A 280 7.51 -0.72 7.34
CA MET A 280 6.94 0.51 6.79
C MET A 280 5.77 1.05 7.62
N PRO A 281 5.59 2.37 7.73
CA PRO A 281 4.33 2.97 8.14
C PRO A 281 3.17 2.48 7.25
N GLY A 282 2.00 2.28 7.84
CA GLY A 282 0.82 1.79 7.12
C GLY A 282 0.80 0.27 6.85
N VAL A 283 1.91 -0.43 7.05
CA VAL A 283 1.96 -1.90 7.07
C VAL A 283 1.67 -2.42 8.46
N LEU A 284 0.91 -3.51 8.58
CA LEU A 284 0.83 -4.30 9.80
C LEU A 284 2.01 -5.27 9.86
N GLY A 285 3.10 -4.83 10.48
CA GLY A 285 4.34 -5.57 10.63
C GLY A 285 4.28 -6.54 11.81
N ILE A 286 4.54 -7.82 11.56
CA ILE A 286 4.32 -8.89 12.53
C ILE A 286 5.64 -9.51 12.99
N GLY A 287 5.85 -9.56 14.30
CA GLY A 287 6.92 -10.33 14.96
C GLY A 287 6.43 -11.68 15.49
N ALA A 288 7.35 -12.46 16.07
CA ALA A 288 7.07 -13.82 16.51
C ALA A 288 7.18 -13.99 18.03
N ILE A 289 6.22 -14.69 18.62
CA ILE A 289 6.28 -15.21 19.99
C ILE A 289 6.22 -16.74 20.03
N ASP A 290 6.69 -17.31 21.12
CA ASP A 290 6.46 -18.71 21.49
C ASP A 290 5.17 -18.91 22.30
N SER A 291 4.89 -20.16 22.66
CA SER A 291 3.70 -20.56 23.43
C SER A 291 3.66 -19.99 24.86
N ALA A 292 4.79 -19.46 25.36
CA ALA A 292 4.91 -18.82 26.66
C ALA A 292 4.87 -17.28 26.58
N ASN A 293 4.40 -16.71 25.46
CA ASN A 293 4.37 -15.26 25.21
C ASN A 293 5.75 -14.58 25.21
N ARG A 294 6.83 -15.34 25.00
CA ARG A 294 8.17 -14.74 24.90
C ARG A 294 8.43 -14.37 23.45
N VAL A 295 8.88 -13.14 23.21
CA VAL A 295 9.28 -12.70 21.87
C VAL A 295 10.50 -13.50 21.43
N ALA A 296 10.38 -14.22 20.32
CA ALA A 296 11.40 -15.14 19.83
C ALA A 296 12.71 -14.39 19.55
N GLY A 297 13.87 -14.95 19.94
CA GLY A 297 15.16 -14.28 19.79
C GLY A 297 15.49 -13.83 18.36
N PHE A 298 15.04 -14.59 17.36
CA PHE A 298 15.20 -14.25 15.94
C PHE A 298 14.25 -13.15 15.46
N SER A 299 13.17 -12.83 16.18
CA SER A 299 12.20 -11.84 15.71
C SER A 299 12.84 -10.46 15.71
N SER A 300 13.06 -9.90 14.52
CA SER A 300 13.58 -8.54 14.34
C SER A 300 12.67 -7.51 15.02
N ARG A 301 13.26 -6.46 15.57
CA ARG A 301 12.56 -5.47 16.41
C ARG A 301 13.36 -4.18 16.53
N GLY A 302 12.68 -3.11 16.91
CA GLY A 302 13.29 -1.86 17.32
C GLY A 302 12.73 -0.64 16.62
N GLU A 303 13.36 0.49 16.90
CA GLU A 303 13.05 1.77 16.28
C GLU A 303 13.46 1.78 14.81
N VAL A 304 12.57 2.27 13.96
CA VAL A 304 12.79 2.41 12.52
C VAL A 304 12.61 3.87 12.13
N ARG A 305 13.71 4.49 11.70
CA ARG A 305 13.73 5.88 11.22
C ARG A 305 13.47 5.90 9.72
N TRP A 306 12.28 6.34 9.34
CA TRP A 306 11.89 6.52 7.94
C TRP A 306 12.13 7.96 7.51
N GLY A 307 12.97 8.14 6.48
CA GLY A 307 13.11 9.40 5.77
C GLY A 307 11.93 9.68 4.84
N THR A 308 12.18 10.43 3.77
CA THR A 308 11.13 10.81 2.80
C THR A 308 10.54 9.58 2.08
N PRO A 309 9.20 9.44 2.04
CA PRO A 309 8.21 10.51 2.28
C PRO A 309 7.64 10.58 3.69
N TYR A 310 7.89 9.60 4.56
CA TYR A 310 7.21 9.55 5.86
C TYR A 310 7.80 10.50 6.90
N ASN A 311 9.13 10.73 6.86
CA ASN A 311 9.85 11.61 7.80
C ASN A 311 9.45 11.37 9.27
N THR A 312 9.45 10.10 9.68
CA THR A 312 8.89 9.65 10.95
C THR A 312 9.73 8.55 11.58
N VAL A 313 9.48 8.30 12.86
CA VAL A 313 10.10 7.23 13.62
C VAL A 313 9.00 6.31 14.12
N VAL A 314 9.05 5.03 13.76
CA VAL A 314 8.07 4.03 14.18
C VAL A 314 8.74 2.93 14.97
N GLN A 315 8.02 2.37 15.94
CA GLN A 315 8.43 1.15 16.63
C GLN A 315 7.87 -0.04 15.88
N LYS A 316 8.72 -1.06 15.65
CA LYS A 316 8.35 -2.30 14.97
C LYS A 316 8.86 -3.52 15.74
N PRO A 317 8.16 -4.68 15.67
CA PRO A 317 6.90 -4.93 14.95
C PRO A 317 5.73 -4.12 15.53
N ASP A 318 4.62 -4.02 14.79
CA ASP A 318 3.39 -3.42 15.34
C ASP A 318 2.73 -4.35 16.36
N LEU A 319 2.71 -5.65 16.04
CA LEU A 319 2.13 -6.73 16.84
C LEU A 319 3.01 -7.97 16.77
N VAL A 320 2.80 -8.88 17.71
CA VAL A 320 3.39 -10.22 17.67
C VAL A 320 2.31 -11.30 17.62
N ALA A 321 2.61 -12.40 16.96
CA ALA A 321 1.74 -13.57 16.87
C ALA A 321 2.56 -14.86 17.06
N PRO A 322 1.90 -16.01 17.33
CA PRO A 322 2.55 -17.31 17.37
C PRO A 322 3.46 -17.52 16.16
N GLY A 323 4.75 -17.79 16.40
CA GLY A 323 5.72 -17.94 15.32
C GLY A 323 6.87 -18.89 15.63
N VAL A 324 6.75 -19.69 16.71
CA VAL A 324 7.74 -20.66 17.14
C VAL A 324 7.09 -22.02 17.27
N ASP A 325 7.67 -23.04 16.63
CA ASP A 325 7.18 -24.43 16.67
C ASP A 325 5.69 -24.57 16.34
N VAL A 326 5.24 -23.83 15.33
CA VAL A 326 3.88 -23.97 14.79
C VAL A 326 3.91 -25.05 13.73
N ARG A 327 2.88 -25.88 13.63
CA ARG A 327 2.74 -26.89 12.57
C ARG A 327 1.90 -26.35 11.40
N SER A 328 2.31 -26.63 10.16
CA SER A 328 1.50 -26.35 8.98
C SER A 328 1.72 -27.38 7.86
N SER A 329 0.95 -27.23 6.78
CA SER A 329 0.99 -28.03 5.55
C SER A 329 2.30 -27.83 4.80
N ILE A 330 2.85 -28.86 4.16
CA ILE A 330 3.97 -28.76 3.22
C ILE A 330 3.67 -29.63 1.99
N PRO A 331 4.36 -29.45 0.85
CA PRO A 331 4.02 -30.18 -0.36
C PRO A 331 4.00 -31.71 -0.20
N GLY A 332 3.11 -32.34 -0.96
CA GLY A 332 2.92 -33.79 -0.98
C GLY A 332 2.00 -34.30 0.13
N GLY A 333 1.08 -33.48 0.62
CA GLY A 333 0.10 -33.87 1.66
C GLY A 333 0.68 -34.04 3.07
N ARG A 334 1.88 -33.49 3.33
CA ARG A 334 2.62 -33.66 4.59
C ARG A 334 2.53 -32.42 5.46
N TYR A 335 3.03 -32.53 6.69
CA TYR A 335 3.09 -31.41 7.62
C TYR A 335 4.48 -31.29 8.24
N MET A 336 4.83 -30.07 8.65
CA MET A 336 6.09 -29.77 9.33
C MET A 336 5.86 -28.72 10.41
N SER A 337 6.70 -28.70 11.45
CA SER A 337 6.78 -27.57 12.37
C SER A 337 7.95 -26.64 12.02
N MET A 338 7.66 -25.34 11.92
CA MET A 338 8.67 -24.30 11.67
C MET A 338 8.51 -23.11 12.62
N SER A 339 9.60 -22.34 12.73
CA SER A 339 9.65 -21.07 13.42
C SER A 339 10.08 -19.95 12.46
N GLY A 340 9.46 -18.77 12.59
CA GLY A 340 9.77 -17.60 11.78
C GLY A 340 8.70 -16.51 11.89
N THR A 341 9.05 -15.28 11.55
CA THR A 341 8.09 -14.19 11.43
C THR A 341 7.15 -14.37 10.22
N SER A 342 7.52 -15.20 9.25
CA SER A 342 6.63 -15.66 8.19
C SER A 342 5.44 -16.46 8.72
N VAL A 343 5.69 -17.31 9.72
CA VAL A 343 4.69 -18.10 10.43
C VAL A 343 3.69 -17.18 11.14
N SER A 344 4.19 -16.23 11.93
CA SER A 344 3.33 -15.30 12.67
C SER A 344 2.57 -14.35 11.75
N THR A 345 3.16 -13.95 10.63
CA THR A 345 2.51 -13.13 9.59
C THR A 345 1.32 -13.84 8.96
N ALA A 346 1.47 -15.12 8.59
CA ALA A 346 0.37 -15.91 8.05
C ALA A 346 -0.78 -16.03 9.06
N ILE A 347 -0.45 -16.27 10.33
CA ILE A 347 -1.44 -16.35 11.41
C ILE A 347 -2.18 -15.03 11.62
N ALA A 348 -1.45 -13.90 11.66
CA ALA A 348 -2.03 -12.57 11.80
C ALA A 348 -2.93 -12.19 10.61
N ALA A 349 -2.50 -12.50 9.38
CA ALA A 349 -3.27 -12.25 8.16
C ALA A 349 -4.55 -13.10 8.12
N GLY A 350 -4.49 -14.37 8.53
CA GLY A 350 -5.68 -15.21 8.69
C GLY A 350 -6.61 -14.68 9.79
N GLY A 351 -6.07 -14.19 10.91
CA GLY A 351 -6.85 -13.55 11.97
C GLY A 351 -7.57 -12.28 11.50
N ALA A 352 -6.90 -11.45 10.70
CA ALA A 352 -7.53 -10.31 10.05
C ALA A 352 -8.64 -10.76 9.07
N ALA A 353 -8.43 -11.84 8.32
CA ALA A 353 -9.47 -12.40 7.44
C ALA A 353 -10.71 -12.89 8.20
N LEU A 354 -10.53 -13.51 9.37
CA LEU A 354 -11.64 -13.88 10.25
C LEU A 354 -12.46 -12.65 10.64
N LEU A 355 -11.81 -11.61 11.15
CA LEU A 355 -12.51 -10.37 11.52
C LEU A 355 -13.20 -9.73 10.31
N MET A 356 -12.51 -9.58 9.18
CA MET A 356 -13.10 -8.99 7.97
C MET A 356 -14.31 -9.79 7.44
N SER A 357 -14.36 -11.12 7.64
CA SER A 357 -15.54 -11.92 7.28
C SER A 357 -16.81 -11.56 8.07
N GLY A 358 -16.67 -10.87 9.19
CA GLY A 358 -17.77 -10.25 9.95
C GLY A 358 -18.29 -8.93 9.34
N GLY A 359 -17.76 -8.48 8.20
CA GLY A 359 -18.18 -7.26 7.51
C GLY A 359 -17.37 -6.00 7.87
N PHE A 360 -16.29 -6.14 8.63
CA PHE A 360 -15.45 -5.00 9.04
C PHE A 360 -14.42 -4.64 7.95
N LYS A 361 -14.16 -3.34 7.78
CA LYS A 361 -13.19 -2.83 6.79
C LYS A 361 -11.75 -3.03 7.30
N ALA A 362 -10.80 -3.11 6.36
CA ALA A 362 -9.38 -3.31 6.63
C ALA A 362 -8.81 -2.40 7.73
N GLU A 363 -9.07 -1.08 7.65
CA GLU A 363 -8.53 -0.14 8.66
C GLU A 363 -9.20 -0.32 10.04
N GLN A 364 -10.49 -0.66 10.09
CA GLN A 364 -11.17 -0.96 11.36
C GLN A 364 -10.54 -2.18 12.01
N VAL A 365 -10.33 -3.24 11.24
CA VAL A 365 -9.68 -4.48 11.70
C VAL A 365 -8.24 -4.22 12.14
N ARG A 366 -7.47 -3.45 11.37
CA ARG A 366 -6.10 -3.05 11.75
C ARG A 366 -6.08 -2.33 13.09
N GLN A 367 -6.92 -1.31 13.29
CA GLN A 367 -6.97 -0.56 14.53
C GLN A 367 -7.45 -1.40 15.71
N ALA A 368 -8.45 -2.26 15.51
CA ALA A 368 -8.92 -3.17 16.54
C ALA A 368 -7.79 -4.11 17.01
N LEU A 369 -7.08 -4.75 16.07
CA LEU A 369 -5.95 -5.61 16.38
C LEU A 369 -4.84 -4.87 17.15
N LEU A 370 -4.56 -3.61 16.82
CA LEU A 370 -3.54 -2.81 17.49
C LEU A 370 -3.94 -2.40 18.90
N ASN A 371 -5.21 -2.02 19.09
CA ASN A 371 -5.69 -1.43 20.33
C ASN A 371 -6.17 -2.47 21.35
N SER A 372 -6.45 -3.70 20.91
CA SER A 372 -6.88 -4.81 21.77
C SER A 372 -5.79 -5.87 21.99
N ALA A 373 -4.56 -5.60 21.54
CA ALA A 373 -3.46 -6.54 21.71
C ALA A 373 -3.17 -6.78 23.19
N LEU A 374 -2.83 -8.03 23.55
CA LEU A 374 -2.38 -8.37 24.90
C LEU A 374 -1.00 -7.75 25.13
N PRO A 375 -0.85 -6.75 26.01
CA PRO A 375 0.44 -6.13 26.26
C PRO A 375 1.40 -7.15 26.85
N LEU A 376 2.61 -7.21 26.32
CA LEU A 376 3.68 -8.05 26.85
C LEU A 376 4.74 -7.16 27.49
N SER A 377 5.29 -7.59 28.63
CA SER A 377 6.36 -6.87 29.32
C SER A 377 7.71 -6.92 28.57
N ALA A 378 7.84 -7.80 27.58
CA ALA A 378 9.06 -8.00 26.81
C ALA A 378 9.29 -6.90 25.77
N THR A 379 10.54 -6.45 25.65
CA THR A 379 10.93 -5.50 24.60
C THR A 379 10.77 -6.10 23.20
N GLY A 380 10.23 -5.31 22.27
CA GLY A 380 10.03 -5.69 20.88
C GLY A 380 8.76 -6.48 20.58
N SER A 381 7.75 -6.44 21.46
CA SER A 381 6.40 -6.97 21.17
C SER A 381 5.50 -6.00 20.40
N GLY A 382 5.96 -4.78 20.12
CA GLY A 382 5.09 -3.71 19.60
C GLY A 382 3.98 -3.38 20.60
N LYS A 383 2.73 -3.33 20.13
CA LYS A 383 1.55 -3.17 20.98
C LYS A 383 1.20 -4.42 21.80
N GLY A 384 1.75 -5.58 21.46
CA GLY A 384 1.50 -6.84 22.18
C GLY A 384 1.12 -8.01 21.27
N ALA A 385 0.68 -9.10 21.90
CA ALA A 385 0.24 -10.30 21.20
C ALA A 385 -1.19 -10.16 20.65
N ILE A 386 -1.43 -10.70 19.45
CA ILE A 386 -2.76 -10.68 18.82
C ILE A 386 -3.78 -11.46 19.66
N ARG A 387 -4.94 -10.85 19.86
CA ARG A 387 -6.12 -11.43 20.54
C ARG A 387 -7.38 -11.15 19.74
N LEU A 388 -7.86 -12.13 18.98
CA LEU A 388 -8.96 -11.93 18.03
C LEU A 388 -10.30 -11.70 18.72
N GLY A 389 -10.54 -12.32 19.88
CA GLY A 389 -11.76 -12.09 20.68
C GLY A 389 -11.85 -10.65 21.17
N ASP A 390 -10.75 -10.10 21.68
CA ASP A 390 -10.67 -8.73 22.17
C ASP A 390 -10.78 -7.73 21.01
N ALA A 391 -10.17 -8.04 19.87
CA ALA A 391 -10.30 -7.24 18.65
C ALA A 391 -11.75 -7.22 18.15
N LEU A 392 -12.45 -8.37 18.18
CA LEU A 392 -13.85 -8.44 17.81
C LEU A 392 -14.74 -7.65 18.79
N ALA A 393 -14.45 -7.70 20.09
CA ALA A 393 -15.16 -6.89 21.08
C ALA A 393 -14.98 -5.39 20.82
N ALA A 394 -13.76 -4.96 20.47
CA ALA A 394 -13.48 -3.56 20.12
C ALA A 394 -14.15 -3.10 18.80
N LEU A 395 -14.49 -4.03 17.90
CA LEU A 395 -15.18 -3.74 16.65
C LEU A 395 -16.70 -3.64 16.80
N LYS A 396 -17.28 -4.26 17.84
CA LYS A 396 -18.70 -4.17 18.14
C LYS A 396 -18.97 -2.87 18.94
N PRO A 397 -20.02 -2.10 18.62
CA PRO A 397 -20.42 -0.99 19.48
C PRO A 397 -20.74 -1.52 20.88
N ALA A 398 -20.30 -0.80 21.93
CA ALA A 398 -20.55 -1.17 23.31
C ALA A 398 -22.07 -1.25 23.60
N PRO A 399 -22.52 -2.13 24.52
CA PRO A 399 -23.90 -2.11 25.03
C PRO A 399 -24.25 -0.75 25.65
N PRO A 400 -25.53 -0.35 25.67
CA PRO A 400 -25.98 0.99 26.09
C PRO A 400 -25.64 1.40 27.53
N ASP A 401 -25.29 0.45 28.42
CA ASP A 401 -25.31 0.67 29.87
C ASP A 401 -23.94 0.97 30.51
N SER A 402 -22.91 1.26 29.74
CA SER A 402 -21.66 1.80 30.29
C SER A 402 -21.72 3.34 30.30
N PRO A 403 -21.56 4.01 31.46
CA PRO A 403 -21.37 5.46 31.48
C PRO A 403 -20.18 5.78 30.58
N PRO A 404 -20.30 6.72 29.62
CA PRO A 404 -19.26 6.94 28.64
C PRO A 404 -17.97 7.33 29.35
N ALA A 405 -16.94 6.49 29.21
CA ALA A 405 -15.57 6.96 29.32
C ALA A 405 -15.45 8.17 28.39
N ALA A 406 -14.93 9.28 28.91
CA ALA A 406 -14.82 10.53 28.18
C ALA A 406 -14.21 10.25 26.80
N LYS A 407 -15.00 10.47 25.75
CA LYS A 407 -14.56 10.31 24.37
C LYS A 407 -13.24 11.09 24.23
N PRO A 408 -12.13 10.47 23.77
CA PRO A 408 -11.08 11.28 23.19
C PRO A 408 -11.73 12.10 22.07
N PRO A 409 -11.51 13.43 22.01
CA PRO A 409 -12.23 14.29 21.08
C PRO A 409 -12.04 13.73 19.67
N THR A 410 -13.16 13.36 19.05
CA THR A 410 -13.23 13.16 17.61
C THR A 410 -12.60 14.41 16.98
N PRO A 411 -11.58 14.31 16.11
CA PRO A 411 -11.19 15.48 15.34
C PRO A 411 -12.45 15.92 14.60
N LEU A 412 -12.94 17.11 14.92
CA LEU A 412 -14.12 17.67 14.29
C LEU A 412 -13.91 17.58 12.78
N LYS A 413 -14.94 17.17 12.02
CA LYS A 413 -14.95 17.37 10.58
C LYS A 413 -15.02 18.89 10.38
N THR A 414 -13.87 19.54 10.36
CA THR A 414 -13.78 20.99 10.28
C THR A 414 -13.85 21.43 8.82
N ALA A 415 -14.73 22.37 8.53
CA ALA A 415 -14.74 23.11 7.28
C ALA A 415 -14.15 24.49 7.52
N LEU A 416 -13.37 25.00 6.58
CA LEU A 416 -13.05 26.42 6.53
C LEU A 416 -14.08 27.11 5.65
N LEU A 417 -14.89 28.00 6.23
CA LEU A 417 -15.81 28.86 5.50
C LEU A 417 -15.14 30.22 5.29
N VAL A 418 -14.69 30.49 4.07
CA VAL A 418 -14.07 31.77 3.68
C VAL A 418 -15.14 32.64 3.04
N ILE A 419 -15.36 33.83 3.59
CA ILE A 419 -16.46 34.71 3.24
C ILE A 419 -15.89 36.01 2.69
N GLU A 420 -16.12 36.31 1.41
CA GLU A 420 -15.82 37.61 0.82
C GLU A 420 -17.10 38.44 0.57
N THR A 421 -18.29 37.92 0.89
CA THR A 421 -19.60 38.59 0.76
C THR A 421 -20.52 38.34 1.96
N PRO A 422 -21.39 39.28 2.35
CA PRO A 422 -22.15 39.19 3.60
C PRO A 422 -23.22 38.08 3.70
N GLU A 423 -23.61 37.41 2.62
CA GLU A 423 -24.71 36.43 2.66
C GLU A 423 -24.23 34.98 2.89
N THR A 424 -24.34 34.50 4.14
CA THR A 424 -23.78 33.19 4.54
C THR A 424 -24.72 32.28 5.33
N ALA A 425 -25.93 32.75 5.68
CA ALA A 425 -26.87 32.00 6.49
C ALA A 425 -27.25 30.62 5.89
N ALA A 426 -27.44 30.55 4.57
CA ALA A 426 -27.76 29.30 3.88
C ALA A 426 -26.61 28.28 3.94
N ILE A 427 -25.37 28.76 3.85
CA ILE A 427 -24.16 27.91 3.86
C ILE A 427 -23.90 27.38 5.25
N GLN A 428 -24.01 28.24 6.26
CA GLN A 428 -23.86 27.84 7.65
C GLN A 428 -24.91 26.79 8.04
N LYS A 429 -26.18 27.01 7.67
CA LYS A 429 -27.26 26.04 7.86
C LYS A 429 -27.03 24.72 7.11
N ALA A 430 -26.44 24.77 5.92
CA ALA A 430 -26.10 23.57 5.15
C ALA A 430 -24.95 22.77 5.80
N LEU A 431 -23.93 23.44 6.35
CA LEU A 431 -22.83 22.81 7.09
C LEU A 431 -23.31 22.18 8.40
N GLU A 432 -24.19 22.89 9.13
CA GLU A 432 -24.84 22.38 10.34
C GLU A 432 -25.69 21.13 10.06
N ALA A 433 -26.49 21.14 8.99
CA ALA A 433 -27.29 20.00 8.54
C ALA A 433 -26.45 18.79 8.07
N LEU A 434 -25.13 18.95 7.95
CA LEU A 434 -24.15 17.91 7.63
C LEU A 434 -23.26 17.54 8.81
N GLU A 435 -23.54 18.08 9.99
CA GLU A 435 -22.74 17.86 11.21
C GLU A 435 -21.26 18.26 11.03
N LEU A 436 -21.01 19.32 10.24
CA LEU A 436 -19.68 19.89 10.05
C LEU A 436 -19.51 21.11 10.96
N SER A 437 -18.42 21.15 11.71
CA SER A 437 -18.02 22.38 12.41
C SER A 437 -17.30 23.29 11.43
N SER A 438 -17.63 24.58 11.41
CA SER A 438 -17.00 25.53 10.49
C SER A 438 -16.20 26.59 11.22
N THR A 439 -14.94 26.80 10.82
CA THR A 439 -14.21 28.02 11.14
C THR A 439 -14.55 29.05 10.08
N VAL A 440 -14.99 30.24 10.50
CA VAL A 440 -15.40 31.31 9.59
C VAL A 440 -14.30 32.35 9.47
N VAL A 441 -13.84 32.62 8.24
CA VAL A 441 -12.87 33.66 7.93
C VAL A 441 -13.54 34.71 7.05
N GLN A 442 -13.65 35.93 7.56
CA GLN A 442 -14.03 37.09 6.76
C GLN A 442 -12.81 37.55 5.96
N ALA A 443 -12.84 37.30 4.67
CA ALA A 443 -11.76 37.58 3.74
C ALA A 443 -12.02 38.88 2.95
N SER A 444 -10.94 39.58 2.63
CA SER A 444 -10.93 40.73 1.72
C SER A 444 -9.80 40.55 0.72
N PRO A 445 -9.73 41.34 -0.38
CA PRO A 445 -8.64 41.23 -1.35
C PRO A 445 -7.23 41.23 -0.73
N ASP A 446 -7.03 41.98 0.35
CA ASP A 446 -5.73 42.12 1.04
C ASP A 446 -5.55 41.14 2.21
N LYS A 447 -6.61 40.42 2.60
CA LYS A 447 -6.61 39.55 3.77
C LYS A 447 -7.36 38.25 3.47
N ARG A 448 -6.64 37.29 2.90
CA ARG A 448 -7.15 35.95 2.59
C ARG A 448 -6.33 34.88 3.32
N PRO A 449 -6.93 33.72 3.64
CA PRO A 449 -6.22 32.65 4.30
C PRO A 449 -5.09 32.11 3.41
N GLY A 450 -3.93 31.89 4.04
CA GLY A 450 -2.74 31.36 3.38
C GLY A 450 -2.75 29.84 3.26
N ALA A 451 -1.75 29.30 2.56
CA ALA A 451 -1.64 27.86 2.29
C ALA A 451 -1.64 27.01 3.57
N GLY A 452 -0.91 27.44 4.60
CA GLY A 452 -0.81 26.74 5.88
C GLY A 452 -2.08 26.78 6.72
N GLU A 453 -2.97 27.74 6.49
CA GLU A 453 -4.27 27.83 7.16
C GLU A 453 -5.29 26.93 6.47
N ILE A 454 -5.36 26.99 5.13
CA ILE A 454 -6.26 26.18 4.31
C ILE A 454 -5.94 24.68 4.42
N ALA A 455 -4.65 24.32 4.47
CA ALA A 455 -4.20 22.93 4.54
C ALA A 455 -4.66 22.18 5.81
N GLN A 456 -5.09 22.90 6.85
CA GLN A 456 -5.59 22.31 8.10
C GLN A 456 -7.01 21.76 7.96
N TYR A 457 -7.72 22.12 6.90
CA TYR A 457 -9.13 21.80 6.74
C TYR A 457 -9.37 20.78 5.62
N PRO A 458 -10.05 19.65 5.90
CA PRO A 458 -10.42 18.67 4.88
C PRO A 458 -11.46 19.17 3.87
N LEU A 459 -12.17 20.27 4.19
CA LEU A 459 -13.12 20.95 3.32
C LEU A 459 -12.93 22.47 3.43
N VAL A 460 -12.85 23.14 2.29
CA VAL A 460 -12.83 24.60 2.19
C VAL A 460 -14.03 25.02 1.34
N VAL A 461 -14.89 25.86 1.92
CA VAL A 461 -16.02 26.50 1.23
C VAL A 461 -15.70 27.97 1.11
N TRP A 462 -15.56 28.47 -0.12
CA TRP A 462 -15.22 29.86 -0.39
C TRP A 462 -16.38 30.58 -1.06
N VAL A 463 -16.90 31.60 -0.40
CA VAL A 463 -17.97 32.48 -0.88
C VAL A 463 -17.31 33.69 -1.50
N LEU A 464 -17.51 33.86 -2.81
CA LEU A 464 -16.78 34.78 -3.65
C LEU A 464 -17.65 35.98 -4.04
N PRO A 465 -17.06 37.20 -4.16
CA PRO A 465 -17.78 38.35 -4.68
C PRO A 465 -18.03 38.20 -6.18
N PRO A 466 -18.99 38.96 -6.74
CA PRO A 466 -19.30 38.91 -8.16
C PRO A 466 -18.05 39.04 -9.07
N ASP A 467 -17.15 39.96 -8.77
CA ASP A 467 -15.96 40.22 -9.59
C ASP A 467 -14.69 39.46 -9.16
N TRP A 468 -14.84 38.33 -8.46
CA TRP A 468 -13.73 37.54 -7.91
C TRP A 468 -12.68 37.14 -8.95
N SER A 469 -13.09 36.82 -10.17
CA SER A 469 -12.20 36.32 -11.23
C SER A 469 -11.15 37.36 -11.66
N GLN A 470 -11.49 38.64 -11.50
CA GLN A 470 -10.61 39.79 -11.77
C GLN A 470 -9.74 40.14 -10.55
N ARG A 471 -10.17 39.74 -9.34
CA ARG A 471 -9.54 40.10 -8.05
C ARG A 471 -8.66 38.99 -7.44
N TRP A 472 -8.59 37.80 -8.05
CA TRP A 472 -7.82 36.67 -7.50
C TRP A 472 -6.40 36.60 -8.08
N PRO A 473 -5.34 36.81 -7.26
CA PRO A 473 -3.95 36.69 -7.69
C PRO A 473 -3.61 35.28 -8.17
N GLU A 474 -2.68 35.17 -9.12
CA GLU A 474 -2.21 33.89 -9.65
C GLU A 474 -1.65 32.97 -8.55
N ALA A 475 -0.90 33.53 -7.59
CA ALA A 475 -0.34 32.80 -6.45
C ALA A 475 -1.42 32.08 -5.62
N GLN A 476 -2.58 32.72 -5.47
CA GLN A 476 -3.70 32.18 -4.72
C GLN A 476 -4.43 31.06 -5.47
N ARG A 477 -4.59 31.22 -6.79
CA ARG A 477 -5.12 30.15 -7.65
C ARG A 477 -4.21 28.92 -7.63
N LYS A 478 -2.89 29.14 -7.68
CA LYS A 478 -1.88 28.07 -7.59
C LYS A 478 -1.91 27.36 -6.24
N MET A 479 -2.08 28.10 -5.15
CA MET A 479 -2.26 27.55 -3.80
C MET A 479 -3.50 26.67 -3.69
N LEU A 480 -4.66 27.13 -4.17
CA LEU A 480 -5.90 26.36 -4.12
C LEU A 480 -5.84 25.12 -5.03
N ARG A 481 -5.18 25.24 -6.19
CA ARG A 481 -4.88 24.09 -7.04
C ARG A 481 -4.04 23.05 -6.28
N ALA A 482 -2.96 23.47 -5.62
CA ALA A 482 -2.12 22.57 -4.82
C ALA A 482 -2.90 21.92 -3.67
N TYR A 483 -3.82 22.64 -3.02
CA TYR A 483 -4.70 22.09 -2.00
C TYR A 483 -5.60 20.96 -2.53
N VAL A 484 -6.23 21.17 -3.69
CA VAL A 484 -7.08 20.14 -4.33
C VAL A 484 -6.24 18.95 -4.82
N GLU A 485 -5.06 19.20 -5.40
CA GLU A 485 -4.12 18.15 -5.84
C GLU A 485 -3.61 17.28 -4.68
N GLN A 486 -3.51 17.84 -3.47
CA GLN A 486 -3.14 17.14 -2.24
C GLN A 486 -4.31 16.40 -1.57
N GLY A 487 -5.49 16.39 -2.20
CA GLY A 487 -6.66 15.64 -1.73
C GLY A 487 -7.68 16.47 -0.94
N GLY A 488 -7.45 17.78 -0.79
CA GLY A 488 -8.41 18.73 -0.23
C GLY A 488 -9.68 18.85 -1.08
N ARG A 489 -10.77 19.29 -0.45
CA ARG A 489 -12.09 19.46 -1.08
C ARG A 489 -12.44 20.93 -1.13
N LEU A 490 -12.67 21.45 -2.33
CA LEU A 490 -12.90 22.89 -2.54
C LEU A 490 -14.30 23.12 -3.10
N VAL A 491 -15.11 23.90 -2.40
CA VAL A 491 -16.38 24.43 -2.92
C VAL A 491 -16.18 25.92 -3.15
N LEU A 492 -16.41 26.38 -4.37
CA LEU A 492 -16.45 27.80 -4.70
C LEU A 492 -17.90 28.19 -4.97
N ILE A 493 -18.39 29.22 -4.31
CA ILE A 493 -19.77 29.70 -4.42
C ILE A 493 -19.75 31.15 -4.86
N ALA A 494 -20.46 31.47 -5.94
CA ALA A 494 -20.69 32.84 -6.39
C ALA A 494 -22.17 33.02 -6.78
N SER A 495 -22.84 34.07 -6.27
CA SER A 495 -24.20 34.45 -6.66
C SER A 495 -24.18 35.34 -7.91
N TYR A 496 -24.88 34.93 -8.98
CA TYR A 496 -25.13 35.78 -10.16
C TYR A 496 -26.38 35.37 -10.94
N PRO A 497 -27.23 36.33 -11.33
CA PRO A 497 -28.13 36.17 -12.46
C PRO A 497 -27.39 36.42 -13.79
N GLY A 498 -27.36 35.43 -14.68
CA GLY A 498 -27.16 35.67 -16.13
C GLY A 498 -25.74 35.67 -16.72
N GLN A 499 -24.68 35.31 -15.99
CA GLN A 499 -23.37 35.03 -16.60
C GLN A 499 -23.00 33.55 -16.51
N GLN A 500 -22.48 32.99 -17.61
CA GLN A 500 -21.85 31.67 -17.58
C GLN A 500 -20.59 31.72 -16.71
N PRO A 501 -20.36 30.73 -15.84
CA PRO A 501 -19.15 30.69 -15.04
C PRO A 501 -17.92 30.71 -15.95
N LEU A 502 -16.92 31.53 -15.61
CA LEU A 502 -15.55 31.27 -16.04
C LEU A 502 -15.06 30.02 -15.30
N ALA A 503 -15.57 28.87 -15.70
CA ALA A 503 -15.12 27.57 -15.26
C ALA A 503 -14.82 26.74 -16.49
N GLU A 504 -13.76 27.12 -17.21
CA GLU A 504 -12.93 26.04 -17.71
C GLU A 504 -12.44 25.26 -16.48
N SER A 505 -12.91 24.02 -16.37
CA SER A 505 -12.35 22.98 -15.47
C SER A 505 -10.81 22.88 -15.51
N SER A 506 -10.15 23.54 -16.46
CA SER A 506 -8.70 23.68 -16.61
C SER A 506 -8.01 24.50 -15.50
N THR A 507 -8.73 25.39 -14.80
CA THR A 507 -8.12 26.37 -13.88
C THR A 507 -7.77 25.79 -12.50
N PHE A 508 -8.48 24.76 -12.04
CA PHE A 508 -8.24 24.09 -10.75
C PHE A 508 -8.06 22.57 -10.88
N GLY A 509 -7.96 22.06 -12.12
CA GLY A 509 -7.69 20.65 -12.45
C GLY A 509 -8.95 19.78 -12.57
N LYS A 510 -8.79 18.55 -13.07
CA LYS A 510 -9.85 17.52 -13.10
C LYS A 510 -9.87 16.77 -11.74
N GLY A 511 -10.71 17.17 -10.79
CA GLY A 511 -10.76 16.60 -9.42
C GLY A 511 -11.72 17.36 -8.48
N ARG A 512 -11.74 17.02 -7.17
CA ARG A 512 -12.71 17.38 -6.08
C ARG A 512 -12.90 18.87 -5.75
N ALA A 513 -12.85 19.73 -6.75
CA ALA A 513 -13.36 21.09 -6.70
C ALA A 513 -14.76 21.12 -7.34
N SER A 514 -15.70 21.86 -6.76
CA SER A 514 -16.95 22.18 -7.45
C SER A 514 -17.22 23.66 -7.38
N PHE A 515 -17.69 24.18 -8.51
CA PHE A 515 -18.13 25.55 -8.64
C PHE A 515 -19.66 25.57 -8.62
N VAL A 516 -20.23 26.31 -7.68
CA VAL A 516 -21.67 26.55 -7.59
C VAL A 516 -21.92 27.97 -8.06
N SER A 517 -22.65 28.10 -9.17
CA SER A 517 -23.10 29.37 -9.71
C SER A 517 -24.57 29.30 -10.10
N GLY A 518 -25.29 30.39 -9.84
CA GLY A 518 -26.67 30.59 -10.27
C GLY A 518 -27.30 31.77 -9.55
N ASP A 519 -28.55 32.07 -9.90
CA ASP A 519 -29.36 33.07 -9.20
C ASP A 519 -29.87 32.48 -7.87
N LEU A 520 -28.92 32.26 -6.94
CA LEU A 520 -29.22 31.79 -5.59
C LEU A 520 -30.11 32.79 -4.85
N ASP A 521 -30.06 34.06 -5.23
CA ASP A 521 -30.77 35.15 -4.57
C ASP A 521 -32.28 35.10 -4.86
N SER A 522 -32.68 34.53 -6.01
CA SER A 522 -34.08 34.22 -6.35
C SER A 522 -34.70 33.07 -5.56
N LEU A 523 -33.90 32.27 -4.85
CA LEU A 523 -34.35 31.10 -4.09
C LEU A 523 -34.69 31.44 -2.64
N SER A 524 -35.65 30.74 -2.05
CA SER A 524 -35.89 30.81 -0.61
C SER A 524 -34.65 30.31 0.17
N LEU A 525 -34.50 30.74 1.43
CA LEU A 525 -33.39 30.30 2.28
C LEU A 525 -33.31 28.76 2.40
N GLU A 526 -34.47 28.09 2.45
CA GLU A 526 -34.58 26.64 2.56
C GLU A 526 -34.16 25.93 1.26
N GLN A 527 -34.61 26.45 0.11
CA GLN A 527 -34.21 25.95 -1.21
C GLN A 527 -32.69 26.09 -1.44
N ARG A 528 -32.11 27.23 -1.06
CA ARG A 528 -30.65 27.44 -1.10
C ARG A 528 -29.90 26.47 -0.21
N THR A 529 -30.38 26.28 1.02
CA THR A 529 -29.78 25.35 1.99
C THR A 529 -29.76 23.93 1.44
N GLN A 530 -30.87 23.48 0.85
CA GLN A 530 -30.98 22.13 0.29
C GLN A 530 -30.06 21.93 -0.93
N ALA A 531 -29.99 22.90 -1.84
CA ALA A 531 -29.10 22.85 -3.00
C ALA A 531 -27.62 22.79 -2.58
N LEU A 532 -27.21 23.67 -1.67
CA LEU A 532 -25.84 23.71 -1.14
C LEU A 532 -25.48 22.43 -0.39
N ARG A 533 -26.40 21.90 0.41
CA ARG A 533 -26.24 20.60 1.08
C ARG A 533 -25.97 19.48 0.08
N GLY A 534 -26.73 19.43 -1.02
CA GLY A 534 -26.55 18.43 -2.07
C GLY A 534 -25.17 18.47 -2.71
N VAL A 535 -24.69 19.67 -3.05
CA VAL A 535 -23.36 19.87 -3.64
C VAL A 535 -22.25 19.47 -2.66
N ILE A 536 -22.33 19.94 -1.41
CA ILE A 536 -21.32 19.62 -0.39
C ILE A 536 -21.31 18.11 -0.13
N GLN A 537 -22.48 17.46 -0.04
CA GLN A 537 -22.56 16.00 0.09
C GLN A 537 -21.93 15.26 -1.10
N GLN A 538 -22.13 15.74 -2.32
CA GLN A 538 -21.55 15.12 -3.52
C GLN A 538 -20.02 15.18 -3.51
N ILE A 539 -19.43 16.26 -3.02
CA ILE A 539 -17.96 16.43 -2.92
C ILE A 539 -17.37 15.64 -1.74
N LEU A 540 -18.17 15.44 -0.69
CA LEU A 540 -17.78 14.65 0.48
C LEU A 540 -17.83 13.14 0.25
N ARG A 541 -18.62 12.67 -0.72
CA ARG A 541 -18.63 11.28 -1.22
C ARG A 541 -17.43 11.04 -2.12
#